data_AF-A0AA96FDS2-F1
#
_entry.id   AF-A0AA96FDS2-F1
#
_cell.length_a   1.000
_cell.length_b   1.000
_cell.length_c   1.000
_cell.angle_alpha   90.00
_cell.angle_beta   90.00
_cell.angle_gamma   90.00
#
_symmetry.space_group_name_H-M   'P 1'
#
loop_
_entity.id
_entity.type
_entity.pdbx_description
1 polymer ?
#
loop_
_entity_poly.entity_id
_entity_poly.type
_entity_poly.pdbx_seq_one_letter_code
_entity_poly.pdbx_strand_id
1 'polypeptide(L)'
;MTVFVDLSTPGRLAAEHAAGYERTLRALNAAGIDTPGTTSPNHAFRSDAEQEVLFRANYTQDTTEPLFHYASGKTDARSWAGHGTWYRRKGKVAVAPPGTSNHRLGDTVDWQDLGDQGSDRWNKAAAVLTDNGWDHTEGARIGESWHWTRITANDKHRNDTLEDTSMMLIRNTSGGKVWLVTDDAMEHVPDARTLAEYEKALGRAATDHPSWFVEGHQKMQERVRSSKAVQAAAAQAAAGYAVDSDALATAVIAQLPASAKPLTAAEVTAALKSVLSGASLTVK
;
A
#
# COMPACT_ATOMS: atom_id res chain seq x y z
N MET A 1 0.01 17.96 -11.84
CA MET A 1 -0.92 17.48 -10.79
C MET A 1 -0.32 16.20 -10.24
N THR A 2 -0.06 16.14 -8.93
CA THR A 2 0.49 14.93 -8.30
C THR A 2 -0.53 13.80 -8.41
N VAL A 3 -0.11 12.63 -8.90
CA VAL A 3 -0.94 11.43 -8.93
C VAL A 3 -0.69 10.65 -7.64
N PHE A 4 -1.76 10.33 -6.93
CA PHE A 4 -1.70 9.49 -5.74
C PHE A 4 -2.04 8.04 -6.07
N VAL A 5 -1.34 7.14 -5.40
CA VAL A 5 -1.38 5.70 -5.60
C VAL A 5 -1.69 5.04 -4.26
N ASP A 6 -2.68 4.15 -4.26
CA ASP A 6 -2.98 3.31 -3.10
C ASP A 6 -1.84 2.31 -2.86
N LEU A 7 -1.42 2.18 -1.60
CA LEU A 7 -0.35 1.28 -1.18
C LEU A 7 -0.89 -0.16 -1.00
N SER A 8 0.00 -1.13 -0.82
CA SER A 8 -0.34 -2.52 -0.44
C SER A 8 -0.90 -2.62 0.99
N THR A 9 -0.73 -1.57 1.77
CA THR A 9 -1.25 -1.37 3.12
C THR A 9 -2.16 -0.12 3.15
N PRO A 10 -2.96 0.12 4.20
CA PRO A 10 -3.85 1.28 4.23
C PRO A 10 -3.14 2.62 4.01
N GLY A 11 -3.51 3.36 2.95
CA GLY A 11 -2.95 4.69 2.67
C GLY A 11 -2.61 4.86 1.20
N ARG A 12 -2.16 6.07 0.86
CA ARG A 12 -1.72 6.45 -0.49
C ARG A 12 -0.48 7.32 -0.42
N LEU A 13 0.36 7.30 -1.45
CA LEU A 13 1.50 8.21 -1.61
C LEU A 13 1.49 8.81 -3.01
N ALA A 14 2.28 9.86 -3.23
CA ALA A 14 2.58 10.29 -4.59
C ALA A 14 3.22 9.11 -5.35
N ALA A 15 2.87 8.96 -6.63
CA ALA A 15 3.28 7.80 -7.43
C ALA A 15 4.80 7.56 -7.40
N GLU A 16 5.59 8.63 -7.45
CA GLU A 16 7.06 8.62 -7.36
C GLU A 16 7.62 8.08 -6.03
N HIS A 17 6.82 8.04 -4.96
CA HIS A 17 7.22 7.53 -3.65
C HIS A 17 6.61 6.16 -3.33
N ALA A 18 5.47 5.82 -3.93
CA ALA A 18 4.78 4.55 -3.72
C ALA A 18 5.64 3.33 -4.08
N ALA A 19 6.36 3.37 -5.21
CA ALA A 19 7.25 2.26 -5.60
C ALA A 19 8.35 2.01 -4.54
N GLY A 20 8.95 3.10 -4.05
CA GLY A 20 9.94 3.04 -2.97
C GLY A 20 9.39 2.49 -1.66
N TYR A 21 8.16 2.86 -1.29
CA TYR A 21 7.46 2.31 -0.13
C TYR A 21 7.33 0.79 -0.21
N GLU A 22 6.82 0.28 -1.33
CA GLU A 22 6.60 -1.16 -1.49
C GLU A 22 7.90 -1.97 -1.46
N ARG A 23 8.96 -1.45 -2.09
CA ARG A 23 10.28 -2.07 -2.05
C ARG A 23 10.83 -2.08 -0.62
N THR A 24 10.66 -0.98 0.12
CA THR A 24 11.09 -0.88 1.51
C THR A 24 10.34 -1.87 2.39
N LEU A 25 9.03 -2.02 2.23
CA LEU A 25 8.24 -2.99 2.99
C LEU A 25 8.72 -4.43 2.76
N ARG A 26 9.06 -4.79 1.52
CA ARG A 26 9.70 -6.09 1.21
C ARG A 26 11.07 -6.23 1.85
N ALA A 27 11.91 -5.20 1.79
CA ALA A 27 13.25 -5.21 2.36
C ALA A 27 13.20 -5.38 3.89
N LEU A 28 12.25 -4.71 4.57
CA LEU A 28 12.02 -4.87 6.01
C LEU A 28 11.64 -6.32 6.34
N ASN A 29 10.68 -6.89 5.60
CA ASN A 29 10.27 -8.28 5.79
C ASN A 29 11.42 -9.27 5.52
N ALA A 30 12.22 -9.05 4.46
CA ALA A 30 13.38 -9.87 4.14
C ALA A 30 14.47 -9.81 5.23
N ALA A 31 14.58 -8.68 5.93
CA ALA A 31 15.44 -8.50 7.09
C ALA A 31 14.86 -9.10 8.39
N GLY A 32 13.71 -9.78 8.33
CA GLY A 32 13.03 -10.35 9.50
C GLY A 32 12.34 -9.30 10.40
N ILE A 33 12.09 -8.11 9.86
CA ILE A 33 11.39 -7.02 10.56
C ILE A 33 9.93 -7.10 10.15
N ASP A 34 9.17 -7.87 10.91
CA ASP A 34 7.72 -8.03 10.70
C ASP A 34 6.98 -6.75 11.06
N THR A 35 6.87 -5.82 10.11
CA THR A 35 6.08 -4.59 10.24
C THR A 35 4.88 -4.65 9.31
N PRO A 36 3.69 -4.22 9.76
CA PRO A 36 2.54 -4.10 8.88
C PRO A 36 2.65 -2.91 7.92
N GLY A 37 3.73 -2.11 7.98
CA GLY A 37 3.83 -0.85 7.25
C GLY A 37 2.89 0.20 7.84
N THR A 38 2.01 0.76 7.03
CA THR A 38 0.89 1.59 7.51
C THR A 38 -0.28 0.72 7.99
N THR A 39 -1.03 1.15 9.00
CA THR A 39 -2.23 0.43 9.50
C THR A 39 -3.51 1.26 9.41
N SER A 40 -3.40 2.52 9.00
CA SER A 40 -4.49 3.46 8.81
C SER A 40 -4.21 4.32 7.58
N PRO A 41 -5.24 4.71 6.79
CA PRO A 41 -5.04 5.59 5.64
C PRO A 41 -4.32 6.90 5.99
N ASN A 42 -4.50 7.36 7.23
CA ASN A 42 -3.88 8.59 7.72
C ASN A 42 -2.37 8.46 7.96
N HIS A 43 -1.79 7.27 7.98
CA HIS A 43 -0.34 7.09 8.19
C HIS A 43 0.50 7.42 6.94
N ALA A 44 -0.11 7.68 5.79
CA ALA A 44 0.58 8.08 4.56
C ALA A 44 0.07 9.46 4.12
N PHE A 45 -0.30 9.66 2.85
CA PHE A 45 -0.84 10.93 2.40
C PHE A 45 -2.12 11.32 3.15
N ARG A 46 -2.18 12.60 3.54
CA ARG A 46 -3.34 13.23 4.16
C ARG A 46 -3.53 14.62 3.59
N SER A 47 -4.70 14.91 3.06
CA SER A 47 -5.07 16.24 2.56
C SER A 47 -5.18 17.26 3.71
N ASP A 48 -5.12 18.55 3.39
CA ASP A 48 -5.29 19.60 4.40
C ASP A 48 -6.68 19.54 5.08
N ALA A 49 -7.72 19.14 4.36
CA ALA A 49 -9.06 18.96 4.93
C ALA A 49 -9.12 17.79 5.92
N GLU A 50 -8.52 16.65 5.59
CA GLU A 50 -8.38 15.51 6.51
C GLU A 50 -7.53 15.88 7.73
N GLN A 51 -6.45 16.65 7.51
CA GLN A 51 -5.60 17.19 8.57
C GLN A 51 -6.36 18.13 9.51
N GLU A 52 -7.23 18.99 8.96
CA GLU A 52 -8.08 19.89 9.75
C GLU A 52 -9.06 19.12 10.64
N VAL A 53 -9.76 18.12 10.08
CA VAL A 53 -10.67 17.27 10.86
C VAL A 53 -9.92 16.60 12.00
N LEU A 54 -8.74 16.02 11.72
CA LEU A 54 -7.92 15.37 12.73
C LEU A 54 -7.41 16.37 13.79
N PHE A 55 -6.94 17.55 13.37
CA PHE A 55 -6.44 18.57 14.28
C PHE A 55 -7.54 19.05 15.24
N ARG A 56 -8.73 19.37 14.73
CA ARG A 56 -9.87 19.79 15.55
C ARG A 56 -10.37 18.69 16.50
N ALA A 57 -10.23 17.42 16.12
CA ALA A 57 -10.57 16.30 17.00
C ALA A 57 -9.58 16.12 18.17
N ASN A 58 -8.34 16.59 18.02
CA ASN A 58 -7.26 16.42 19.01
C ASN A 58 -6.95 17.70 19.80
N TYR A 59 -7.29 18.87 19.25
CA TYR A 59 -7.00 20.17 19.85
C TYR A 59 -8.28 20.97 20.14
N THR A 60 -8.20 21.96 21.01
CA THR A 60 -9.29 22.88 21.36
C THR A 60 -8.77 24.29 21.58
N GLN A 61 -9.63 25.30 21.44
CA GLN A 61 -9.35 26.66 21.93
C GLN A 61 -9.93 26.90 23.31
N ASP A 62 -10.81 26.01 23.78
CA ASP A 62 -11.41 26.10 25.10
C ASP A 62 -10.42 25.62 26.16
N THR A 63 -9.81 26.57 26.86
CA THR A 63 -8.84 26.29 27.93
C THR A 63 -9.48 25.78 29.22
N THR A 64 -10.81 25.67 29.29
CA THR A 64 -11.51 25.06 30.44
C THR A 64 -11.59 23.53 30.33
N GLU A 65 -11.33 22.98 29.15
CA GLU A 65 -11.27 21.53 28.96
C GLU A 65 -10.03 20.89 29.61
N PRO A 66 -10.06 19.57 29.90
CA PRO A 66 -8.85 18.84 30.27
C PRO A 66 -7.81 18.88 29.14
N LEU A 67 -6.68 19.57 29.36
CA LEU A 67 -5.59 19.68 28.39
C LEU A 67 -4.47 18.68 28.67
N PHE A 68 -3.71 18.35 27.62
CA PHE A 68 -2.46 17.62 27.75
C PHE A 68 -1.35 18.55 28.27
N HIS A 69 -0.60 18.05 29.26
CA HIS A 69 0.62 18.69 29.74
C HIS A 69 1.81 17.74 29.61
N TYR A 70 2.94 18.24 29.13
CA TYR A 70 4.21 17.52 29.19
C TYR A 70 4.64 17.30 30.65
N ALA A 71 5.58 16.40 30.88
CA ALA A 71 6.18 16.19 32.21
C ALA A 71 6.79 17.48 32.80
N SER A 72 7.18 18.43 31.95
CA SER A 72 7.64 19.77 32.35
C SER A 72 6.53 20.72 32.83
N GLY A 73 5.27 20.30 32.81
CA GLY A 73 4.10 21.12 33.13
C GLY A 73 3.60 22.02 31.98
N LYS A 74 4.37 22.15 30.89
CA LYS A 74 3.97 22.94 29.72
C LYS A 74 2.79 22.29 28.99
N THR A 75 1.83 23.10 28.54
CA THR A 75 0.74 22.65 27.67
C THR A 75 1.25 22.50 26.23
N ASP A 76 0.83 21.45 25.52
CA ASP A 76 1.05 21.34 24.07
C ASP A 76 0.13 22.31 23.33
N ALA A 77 0.67 23.50 23.05
CA ALA A 77 -0.01 24.58 22.36
C ALA A 77 0.57 24.74 20.95
N ARG A 78 -0.31 24.88 19.96
CA ARG A 78 0.06 25.06 18.55
C ARG A 78 -0.67 26.25 17.94
N SER A 79 0.05 27.01 17.12
CA SER A 79 -0.54 28.12 16.37
C SER A 79 -1.05 27.63 15.03
N TRP A 80 -2.29 27.98 14.69
CA TRP A 80 -2.86 27.73 13.37
C TRP A 80 -3.16 29.07 12.68
N ALA A 81 -2.52 29.29 11.53
CA ALA A 81 -2.63 30.54 10.77
C ALA A 81 -4.10 30.93 10.54
N GLY A 82 -4.47 32.15 10.94
CA GLY A 82 -5.85 32.65 10.84
C GLY A 82 -6.81 32.16 11.93
N HIS A 83 -6.44 31.16 12.74
CA HIS A 83 -7.30 30.54 13.76
C HIS A 83 -6.79 30.68 15.19
N GLY A 84 -5.62 31.28 15.40
CA GLY A 84 -5.05 31.53 16.73
C GLY A 84 -4.39 30.29 17.36
N THR A 85 -4.29 30.29 18.69
CA THR A 85 -3.65 29.21 19.47
C THR A 85 -4.67 28.12 19.82
N TRP A 86 -4.23 26.87 19.67
CA TRP A 86 -4.98 25.66 19.96
C TRP A 86 -4.18 24.78 20.92
N TYR A 87 -4.86 24.10 21.84
CA TYR A 87 -4.26 23.30 22.90
C TYR A 87 -4.67 21.84 22.75
N ARG A 88 -3.71 20.92 22.88
CA ARG A 88 -4.00 19.49 22.78
C ARG A 88 -4.90 19.07 23.93
N ARG A 89 -6.00 18.39 23.61
CA ARG A 89 -6.92 17.78 24.59
C ARG A 89 -6.21 16.63 25.31
N LYS A 90 -6.52 16.39 26.59
CA LYS A 90 -5.94 15.28 27.37
C LYS A 90 -6.31 13.93 26.74
N GLY A 91 -5.34 13.02 26.65
CA GLY A 91 -5.54 11.68 26.07
C GLY A 91 -5.63 11.65 24.54
N LYS A 92 -5.36 12.77 23.87
CA LYS A 92 -5.30 12.87 22.40
C LYS A 92 -3.85 12.87 21.91
N VAL A 93 -3.66 12.47 20.66
CA VAL A 93 -2.33 12.37 20.04
C VAL A 93 -1.86 13.73 19.53
N ALA A 94 -0.54 13.90 19.39
CA ALA A 94 0.04 15.09 18.78
C ALA A 94 -0.32 15.12 17.28
N VAL A 95 -0.72 16.28 16.78
CA VAL A 95 -1.12 16.45 15.38
C VAL A 95 -0.66 17.82 14.88
N ALA A 96 0.02 17.88 13.74
CA ALA A 96 0.45 19.14 13.13
C ALA A 96 -0.76 20.05 12.80
N PRO A 97 -0.65 21.38 12.96
CA PRO A 97 -1.65 22.31 12.46
C PRO A 97 -1.89 22.13 10.96
N PRO A 98 -3.11 22.35 10.45
CA PRO A 98 -3.39 22.29 9.01
C PRO A 98 -2.45 23.19 8.21
N GLY A 99 -2.03 22.73 7.02
CA GLY A 99 -1.02 23.41 6.20
C GLY A 99 0.43 23.24 6.66
N THR A 100 0.70 22.50 7.75
CA THR A 100 2.08 22.25 8.23
C THR A 100 2.49 20.78 8.24
N SER A 101 1.54 19.83 8.12
CA SER A 101 1.82 18.39 8.06
C SER A 101 2.52 17.99 6.76
N ASN A 102 3.66 17.28 6.83
CA ASN A 102 4.37 16.80 5.65
C ASN A 102 3.63 15.65 4.93
N HIS A 103 2.71 14.96 5.60
CA HIS A 103 1.84 13.97 4.96
C HIS A 103 1.07 14.53 3.74
N ARG A 104 0.82 15.85 3.68
CA ARG A 104 0.16 16.48 2.51
C ARG A 104 0.99 16.45 1.23
N LEU A 105 2.30 16.23 1.34
CA LEU A 105 3.21 16.17 0.19
C LEU A 105 3.15 14.80 -0.50
N GLY A 106 2.68 13.77 0.20
CA GLY A 106 2.59 12.41 -0.34
C GLY A 106 3.91 11.65 -0.33
N ASP A 107 4.90 12.13 0.43
CA ASP A 107 6.25 11.59 0.57
C ASP A 107 6.54 11.04 1.98
N THR A 108 5.58 11.14 2.89
CA THR A 108 5.78 10.87 4.32
C THR A 108 4.93 9.70 4.78
N VAL A 109 5.52 8.82 5.60
CA VAL A 109 4.92 7.60 6.13
C VAL A 109 5.17 7.46 7.62
N ASP A 110 4.12 7.13 8.37
CA ASP A 110 4.15 6.66 9.74
C ASP A 110 4.23 5.11 9.77
N TRP A 111 5.45 4.58 9.79
CA TRP A 111 5.73 3.14 9.83
C TRP A 111 5.41 2.54 11.19
N GLN A 112 4.50 1.57 11.24
CA GLN A 112 4.05 0.98 12.49
C GLN A 112 4.93 -0.16 12.97
N ASP A 113 4.89 -0.41 14.28
CA ASP A 113 5.59 -1.51 14.94
C ASP A 113 7.11 -1.52 14.72
N LEU A 114 7.74 -0.35 14.57
CA LEU A 114 9.21 -0.23 14.53
C LEU A 114 9.84 -0.33 15.93
N GLY A 115 9.05 -0.14 16.99
CA GLY A 115 9.52 0.00 18.36
C GLY A 115 9.97 1.43 18.69
N ASP A 116 10.48 1.60 19.91
CA ASP A 116 10.98 2.89 20.37
C ASP A 116 12.29 3.26 19.67
N GLN A 117 12.49 4.56 19.43
CA GLN A 117 13.71 5.08 18.84
C GLN A 117 14.93 4.64 19.65
N GLY A 118 15.92 4.07 18.96
CA GLY A 118 17.14 3.55 19.57
C GLY A 118 17.07 2.10 20.08
N SER A 119 15.90 1.46 20.07
CA SER A 119 15.79 0.02 20.33
C SER A 119 16.47 -0.81 19.23
N ASP A 120 16.88 -2.04 19.53
CA ASP A 120 17.50 -2.94 18.55
C ASP A 120 16.65 -3.14 17.29
N ARG A 121 15.33 -3.28 17.48
CA ARG A 121 14.37 -3.42 16.40
C ARG A 121 14.29 -2.15 15.55
N TRP A 122 14.19 -0.99 16.20
CA TRP A 122 14.15 0.30 15.51
C TRP A 122 15.45 0.56 14.75
N ASN A 123 16.62 0.29 15.33
CA ASN A 123 17.91 0.48 14.68
C ASN A 123 18.07 -0.40 13.43
N LYS A 124 17.60 -1.66 13.48
CA LYS A 124 17.57 -2.55 12.31
C LYS A 124 16.63 -2.01 11.22
N ALA A 125 15.43 -1.56 11.59
CA ALA A 125 14.49 -0.97 10.65
C ALA A 125 15.02 0.34 10.04
N ALA A 126 15.60 1.20 10.87
CA ALA A 126 16.19 2.47 10.47
C ALA A 126 17.29 2.29 9.42
N ALA A 127 18.13 1.25 9.53
CA ALA A 127 19.13 0.92 8.53
C ALA A 127 18.49 0.60 7.17
N VAL A 128 17.48 -0.28 7.14
CA VAL A 128 16.75 -0.65 5.92
C VAL A 128 16.02 0.54 5.31
N LEU A 129 15.34 1.33 6.15
CA LEU A 129 14.62 2.54 5.75
C LEU A 129 15.56 3.56 5.11
N THR A 130 16.70 3.83 5.76
CA THR A 130 17.72 4.77 5.27
C THR A 130 18.31 4.31 3.94
N ASP A 131 18.63 3.01 3.79
CA ASP A 131 19.15 2.47 2.53
C ASP A 131 18.15 2.59 1.38
N ASN A 132 16.85 2.54 1.69
CA ASN A 132 15.76 2.78 0.74
C ASN A 132 15.36 4.26 0.62
N GLY A 133 16.19 5.17 1.15
CA GLY A 133 16.06 6.62 1.03
C GLY A 133 14.91 7.23 1.84
N TRP A 134 14.56 6.63 2.97
CA TRP A 134 13.71 7.27 3.98
C TRP A 134 14.58 8.01 4.99
N ASP A 135 14.18 9.23 5.33
CA ASP A 135 14.86 10.11 6.27
C ASP A 135 14.02 10.30 7.53
N HIS A 136 14.67 10.21 8.70
CA HIS A 136 14.03 10.34 10.02
C HIS A 136 14.31 11.70 10.68
N THR A 137 14.94 12.65 10.00
CA THR A 137 15.37 13.92 10.62
C THR A 137 14.18 14.66 11.24
N GLU A 138 13.06 14.72 10.52
CA GLU A 138 11.84 15.36 11.02
C GLU A 138 11.22 14.57 12.18
N GLY A 139 11.06 13.25 12.03
CA GLY A 139 10.52 12.37 13.08
C GLY A 139 11.33 12.46 14.37
N ALA A 140 12.66 12.41 14.29
CA ALA A 140 13.55 12.59 15.43
C ALA A 140 13.37 13.96 16.10
N ARG A 141 13.23 15.03 15.31
CA ARG A 141 13.04 16.40 15.82
C ARG A 141 11.75 16.54 16.63
N ILE A 142 10.70 15.82 16.28
CA ILE A 142 9.39 15.87 16.95
C ILE A 142 9.14 14.70 17.92
N GLY A 143 10.09 13.78 18.06
CA GLY A 143 9.99 12.63 18.96
C GLY A 143 9.05 11.54 18.48
N GLU A 144 8.91 11.35 17.17
CA GLU A 144 8.05 10.35 16.54
C GLU A 144 8.92 9.30 15.83
N SER A 145 9.16 8.16 16.48
CA SER A 145 10.05 7.10 15.98
C SER A 145 9.56 6.44 14.67
N TRP A 146 8.26 6.55 14.40
CA TRP A 146 7.58 5.99 13.24
C TRP A 146 7.52 6.94 12.03
N HIS A 147 7.87 8.22 12.18
CA HIS A 147 7.63 9.25 11.16
C HIS A 147 8.83 9.43 10.21
N TRP A 148 8.68 9.03 8.95
CA TRP A 148 9.76 9.04 7.96
C TRP A 148 9.34 9.73 6.66
N THR A 149 10.24 10.53 6.10
CA THR A 149 10.02 11.25 4.84
C THR A 149 10.92 10.69 3.74
N ARG A 150 10.36 10.49 2.56
CA ARG A 150 11.06 9.93 1.42
C ARG A 150 11.94 10.99 0.76
N ILE A 151 13.23 10.72 0.65
CA ILE A 151 14.21 11.53 -0.10
C ILE A 151 14.75 10.68 -1.25
N THR A 152 14.14 10.80 -2.45
CA THR A 152 14.48 9.95 -3.61
C THR A 152 15.97 9.94 -3.93
N ALA A 153 16.66 11.07 -3.78
CA ALA A 153 18.10 11.18 -4.01
C ALA A 153 18.96 10.30 -3.07
N ASN A 154 18.45 9.98 -1.88
CA ASN A 154 19.15 9.17 -0.86
C ASN A 154 18.92 7.66 -1.04
N ASP A 155 18.01 7.26 -1.92
CA ASP A 155 17.71 5.86 -2.14
C ASP A 155 18.79 5.18 -2.96
N LYS A 156 19.44 4.19 -2.34
CA LYS A 156 20.50 3.38 -2.94
C LYS A 156 19.94 2.33 -3.90
N HIS A 157 18.64 2.04 -3.79
CA HIS A 157 17.91 1.05 -4.56
C HIS A 157 16.99 1.67 -5.61
N ARG A 158 17.14 2.98 -5.91
CA ARG A 158 16.30 3.70 -6.88
C ARG A 158 16.45 3.24 -8.32
N ASN A 159 17.55 2.54 -8.62
CA ASN A 159 17.85 2.00 -9.94
C ASN A 159 17.71 0.47 -9.97
N ASP A 160 17.35 -0.16 -8.85
CA ASP A 160 17.17 -1.61 -8.80
C ASP A 160 15.95 -1.91 -9.69
N THR A 161 16.22 -2.49 -10.86
CA THR A 161 15.20 -2.77 -11.86
C THR A 161 14.09 -3.58 -11.24
N LEU A 162 12.84 -3.18 -11.51
CA LEU A 162 11.61 -3.81 -11.06
C LEU A 162 11.44 -5.28 -11.52
N GLU A 163 12.45 -5.91 -12.13
CA GLU A 163 12.47 -7.34 -12.49
C GLU A 163 12.15 -8.25 -11.30
N ASP A 164 12.48 -7.83 -10.07
CA ASP A 164 12.16 -8.58 -8.83
C ASP A 164 10.88 -8.07 -8.13
N THR A 165 10.28 -6.99 -8.62
CA THR A 165 9.02 -6.45 -8.12
C THR A 165 7.92 -6.84 -9.08
N SER A 166 7.36 -8.04 -8.84
CA SER A 166 6.12 -8.48 -9.49
C SER A 166 5.14 -7.31 -9.55
N MET A 167 4.80 -6.88 -10.77
CA MET A 167 3.97 -5.73 -11.10
C MET A 167 3.10 -5.22 -9.95
N MET A 168 3.36 -4.00 -9.50
CA MET A 168 2.36 -3.29 -8.73
C MET A 168 1.29 -2.78 -9.70
N LEU A 169 0.30 -3.62 -9.98
CA LEU A 169 -0.90 -3.23 -10.73
C LEU A 169 -1.67 -2.22 -9.85
N ILE A 170 -1.45 -0.93 -10.05
CA ILE A 170 -2.03 0.11 -9.21
C ILE A 170 -3.34 0.54 -9.86
N ARG A 171 -4.47 0.16 -9.27
CA ARG A 171 -5.75 0.78 -9.63
C ARG A 171 -5.86 2.12 -8.92
N ASN A 172 -6.08 3.16 -9.70
CA ASN A 172 -6.56 4.42 -9.14
C ASN A 172 -8.04 4.25 -8.77
N THR A 173 -8.33 4.22 -7.47
CA THR A 173 -9.69 4.06 -6.90
C THR A 173 -10.62 5.23 -7.23
N SER A 174 -10.10 6.40 -7.62
CA SER A 174 -10.92 7.57 -7.99
C SER A 174 -11.40 7.58 -9.45
N GLY A 175 -11.10 6.56 -10.26
CA GLY A 175 -11.58 6.50 -11.65
C GLY A 175 -11.56 5.14 -12.34
N GLY A 176 -11.28 4.04 -11.64
CA GLY A 176 -11.29 2.68 -12.22
C GLY A 176 -10.17 2.42 -13.25
N LYS A 177 -9.17 3.30 -13.33
CA LYS A 177 -8.03 3.17 -14.26
C LYS A 177 -6.92 2.34 -13.62
N VAL A 178 -6.40 1.37 -14.37
CA VAL A 178 -5.20 0.61 -14.02
C VAL A 178 -3.98 1.38 -14.52
N TRP A 179 -3.01 1.60 -13.65
CA TRP A 179 -1.72 2.19 -13.98
C TRP A 179 -0.63 1.14 -13.79
N LEU A 180 0.22 1.00 -14.80
CA LEU A 180 1.55 0.43 -14.62
C LEU A 180 2.46 1.58 -14.20
N VAL A 181 3.04 1.45 -13.01
CA VAL A 181 4.06 2.36 -12.54
C VAL A 181 5.39 1.65 -12.69
N THR A 182 6.24 2.22 -13.54
CA THR A 182 7.68 1.92 -13.59
C THR A 182 8.46 3.12 -13.08
N ASP A 183 9.70 2.91 -12.63
CA ASP A 183 10.52 4.00 -12.06
C ASP A 183 10.79 5.15 -13.05
N ASP A 184 10.76 4.89 -14.36
CA ASP A 184 11.07 5.87 -15.40
C ASP A 184 9.85 6.47 -16.11
N ALA A 185 8.66 5.85 -15.98
CA ALA A 185 7.44 6.35 -16.60
C ALA A 185 6.15 5.82 -15.95
N MET A 186 5.21 6.72 -15.68
CA MET A 186 3.79 6.38 -15.61
C MET A 186 3.25 6.34 -17.05
N GLU A 187 3.19 5.17 -17.66
CA GLU A 187 2.49 5.04 -18.93
C GLU A 187 0.99 4.94 -18.64
N HIS A 188 0.23 5.98 -19.01
CA HIS A 188 -1.22 5.89 -19.00
C HIS A 188 -1.64 4.89 -20.08
N VAL A 189 -2.26 3.79 -19.70
CA VAL A 189 -2.99 2.95 -20.65
C VAL A 189 -4.46 3.36 -20.57
N PRO A 190 -4.99 4.11 -21.55
CA PRO A 190 -6.40 4.46 -21.55
C PRO A 190 -7.25 3.19 -21.67
N ASP A 191 -8.32 3.11 -20.88
CA ASP A 191 -9.45 2.19 -21.05
C ASP A 191 -9.26 0.68 -20.78
N ALA A 192 -8.09 0.22 -20.33
CA ALA A 192 -7.92 -1.18 -19.91
C ALA A 192 -8.46 -1.42 -18.48
N ARG A 193 -9.50 -2.26 -18.35
CA ARG A 193 -10.07 -2.73 -17.07
C ARG A 193 -9.62 -4.15 -16.72
N THR A 194 -9.07 -4.87 -17.69
CA THR A 194 -8.57 -6.25 -17.60
C THR A 194 -7.22 -6.40 -18.31
N LEU A 195 -6.48 -7.47 -17.99
CA LEU A 195 -5.22 -7.80 -18.66
C LEU A 195 -5.39 -7.99 -20.18
N ALA A 196 -6.50 -8.61 -20.60
CA ALA A 196 -6.81 -8.82 -22.01
C ALA A 196 -7.11 -7.50 -22.76
N GLU A 197 -7.73 -6.52 -22.10
CA GLU A 197 -7.93 -5.19 -22.68
C GLU A 197 -6.62 -4.40 -22.75
N TYR A 198 -5.71 -4.62 -21.79
CA TYR A 198 -4.35 -4.06 -21.82
C TYR A 198 -3.53 -4.63 -22.99
N GLU A 199 -3.51 -5.96 -23.15
CA GLU A 199 -2.86 -6.65 -24.28
C GLU A 199 -3.40 -6.15 -25.63
N LYS A 200 -4.71 -5.97 -25.72
CA LYS A 200 -5.39 -5.44 -26.90
C LYS A 200 -5.09 -3.96 -27.16
N ALA A 201 -4.99 -3.14 -26.12
CA ALA A 201 -4.74 -1.70 -26.25
C ALA A 201 -3.31 -1.38 -26.68
N LEU A 202 -2.32 -2.20 -26.30
CA LEU A 202 -0.92 -2.01 -26.69
C LEU A 202 -0.58 -2.54 -28.08
N GLY A 203 -1.49 -3.29 -28.72
CA GLY A 203 -1.24 -3.89 -30.04
C GLY A 203 -0.06 -4.84 -30.09
N ARG A 204 0.36 -5.39 -28.94
CA ARG A 204 1.50 -6.30 -28.79
C ARG A 204 1.02 -7.73 -28.64
N ALA A 205 1.70 -8.67 -29.30
CA ALA A 205 1.44 -10.09 -29.10
C ALA A 205 1.94 -10.51 -27.71
N ALA A 206 1.35 -11.56 -27.13
CA ALA A 206 1.79 -12.09 -25.84
C ALA A 206 3.28 -12.49 -25.78
N THR A 207 3.88 -12.69 -26.96
CA THR A 207 5.29 -13.01 -27.17
C THR A 207 6.23 -11.79 -27.05
N ASP A 208 5.70 -10.58 -27.11
CA ASP A 208 6.46 -9.32 -27.00
C ASP A 208 6.45 -8.77 -25.56
N HIS A 209 5.86 -9.52 -24.62
CA HIS A 209 5.93 -9.17 -23.23
C HIS A 209 7.34 -9.37 -22.69
N PRO A 210 7.83 -8.43 -21.86
CA PRO A 210 9.05 -8.66 -21.10
C PRO A 210 8.96 -9.98 -20.32
N SER A 211 10.06 -10.73 -20.24
CA SER A 211 10.12 -12.03 -19.56
C SER A 211 9.59 -11.98 -18.11
N TRP A 212 9.81 -10.87 -17.42
CA TRP A 212 9.33 -10.63 -16.05
C TRP A 212 7.79 -10.61 -15.94
N PHE A 213 7.07 -10.18 -16.97
CA PHE A 213 5.60 -10.18 -17.00
C PHE A 213 5.03 -11.59 -17.12
N VAL A 214 5.65 -12.39 -17.99
CA VAL A 214 5.31 -13.80 -18.21
C VAL A 214 5.53 -14.61 -16.93
N GLU A 215 6.64 -14.38 -16.23
CA GLU A 215 6.98 -15.06 -14.99
C GLU A 215 6.02 -14.70 -13.84
N GLY A 216 5.65 -13.42 -13.69
CA GLY A 216 4.69 -12.98 -12.67
C GLY A 216 3.30 -13.61 -12.87
N HIS A 217 2.83 -13.67 -14.11
CA HIS A 217 1.57 -14.33 -14.46
C HIS A 217 1.61 -15.84 -14.18
N GLN A 218 2.73 -16.51 -14.49
CA GLN A 218 2.94 -17.92 -14.18
C GLN A 218 2.91 -18.19 -12.67
N LYS A 219 3.60 -17.39 -11.86
CA LYS A 219 3.60 -17.51 -10.38
C LYS A 219 2.20 -17.32 -9.79
N MET A 220 1.40 -16.38 -10.32
CA MET A 220 0.00 -16.22 -9.93
C MET A 220 -0.83 -17.46 -10.29
N GLN A 221 -0.71 -17.98 -11.51
CA GLN A 221 -1.39 -19.20 -11.93
C GLN A 221 -0.99 -20.40 -11.06
N GLU A 222 0.28 -20.53 -10.69
CA GLU A 222 0.76 -21.57 -9.79
C GLU A 222 0.15 -21.47 -8.39
N ARG A 223 0.06 -20.26 -7.82
CA ARG A 223 -0.63 -20.04 -6.53
C ARG A 223 -2.09 -20.47 -6.59
N VAL A 224 -2.80 -20.08 -7.65
CA VAL A 224 -4.20 -20.50 -7.88
C VAL A 224 -4.29 -22.03 -8.01
N ARG A 225 -3.41 -22.66 -8.80
CA ARG A 225 -3.36 -24.14 -8.93
C ARG A 225 -3.03 -24.85 -7.62
N SER A 226 -2.20 -24.26 -6.77
CA SER A 226 -1.79 -24.83 -5.48
C SER A 226 -2.85 -24.68 -4.38
N SER A 227 -3.90 -23.89 -4.60
CA SER A 227 -4.98 -23.72 -3.64
C SER A 227 -5.76 -25.02 -3.45
N LYS A 228 -5.99 -25.40 -2.19
CA LYS A 228 -6.78 -26.59 -1.82
C LYS A 228 -8.20 -26.53 -2.37
N ALA A 229 -8.82 -25.34 -2.45
CA ALA A 229 -10.15 -25.17 -3.03
C ALA A 229 -10.14 -25.50 -4.54
N VAL A 230 -9.09 -25.07 -5.26
CA VAL A 230 -8.94 -25.34 -6.70
C VAL A 230 -8.64 -26.82 -6.96
N GLN A 231 -7.80 -27.44 -6.12
CA GLN A 231 -7.51 -28.88 -6.20
C GLN A 231 -8.76 -29.73 -5.91
N ALA A 232 -9.57 -29.35 -4.91
CA ALA A 232 -10.82 -30.03 -4.60
C ALA A 232 -11.84 -29.90 -5.74
N ALA A 233 -11.96 -28.72 -6.34
CA ALA A 233 -12.82 -28.49 -7.49
C ALA A 233 -12.35 -29.24 -8.74
N ALA A 234 -11.03 -29.28 -8.99
CA ALA A 234 -10.47 -30.08 -10.09
C ALA A 234 -10.75 -31.58 -9.90
N ALA A 235 -10.67 -32.10 -8.68
CA ALA A 235 -11.04 -33.48 -8.36
C ALA A 235 -12.54 -33.76 -8.55
N GLN A 236 -13.42 -32.82 -8.17
CA GLN A 236 -14.86 -32.91 -8.44
C GLN A 236 -15.18 -32.92 -9.94
N ALA A 237 -14.55 -32.02 -10.70
CA ALA A 237 -14.70 -31.98 -12.17
C ALA A 237 -14.21 -33.27 -12.83
N ALA A 238 -13.07 -33.81 -12.40
CA ALA A 238 -12.53 -35.08 -12.91
C ALA A 238 -13.44 -36.28 -12.60
N ALA A 239 -14.22 -36.22 -11.52
CA ALA A 239 -15.23 -37.22 -11.18
C ALA A 239 -16.60 -36.98 -11.87
N GLY A 240 -16.68 -36.01 -12.79
CA GLY A 240 -17.89 -35.73 -13.57
C GLY A 240 -18.94 -34.87 -12.85
N TYR A 241 -18.60 -34.29 -11.69
CA TYR A 241 -19.48 -33.34 -11.02
C TYR A 241 -19.39 -31.95 -11.66
N ALA A 242 -20.53 -31.27 -11.78
CA ALA A 242 -20.56 -29.88 -12.19
C ALA A 242 -19.90 -29.00 -11.12
N VAL A 243 -18.97 -28.15 -11.54
CA VAL A 243 -18.31 -27.17 -10.67
C VAL A 243 -18.81 -25.79 -11.06
N ASP A 244 -19.40 -25.09 -10.09
CA ASP A 244 -19.76 -23.69 -10.23
C ASP A 244 -18.49 -22.82 -10.11
N SER A 245 -18.05 -22.27 -11.23
CA SER A 245 -16.80 -21.50 -11.29
C SER A 245 -16.88 -20.20 -10.47
N ASP A 246 -18.06 -19.63 -10.30
CA ASP A 246 -18.24 -18.35 -9.62
C ASP A 246 -18.31 -18.55 -8.09
N ALA A 247 -18.98 -19.62 -7.65
CA ALA A 247 -18.91 -20.07 -6.27
C ALA A 247 -17.48 -20.47 -5.87
N LEU A 248 -16.75 -21.16 -6.76
CA LEU A 248 -15.36 -21.53 -6.55
C LEU A 248 -14.44 -20.30 -6.46
N ALA A 249 -14.61 -19.33 -7.36
CA ALA A 249 -13.85 -18.07 -7.31
C ALA A 249 -14.07 -17.35 -5.98
N THR A 250 -15.32 -17.29 -5.52
CA THR A 250 -15.67 -16.71 -4.22
C THR A 250 -15.00 -17.44 -3.06
N ALA A 251 -15.00 -18.77 -3.06
CA ALA A 251 -14.36 -19.58 -2.03
C ALA A 251 -12.82 -19.44 -2.01
N VAL A 252 -12.20 -19.34 -3.19
CA VAL A 252 -10.75 -19.09 -3.31
C VAL A 252 -10.41 -17.72 -2.74
N ILE A 253 -11.17 -16.67 -3.09
CA ILE A 253 -10.97 -15.31 -2.57
C ILE A 253 -11.09 -15.28 -1.05
N ALA A 254 -12.08 -15.98 -0.49
CA ALA A 254 -12.29 -16.06 0.96
C ALA A 254 -11.15 -16.78 1.72
N GLN A 255 -10.34 -17.59 1.04
CA GLN A 255 -9.19 -18.30 1.62
C GLN A 255 -7.86 -17.57 1.41
N LEU A 256 -7.83 -16.51 0.59
CA LEU A 256 -6.64 -15.68 0.47
C LEU A 256 -6.40 -14.94 1.79
N PRO A 257 -5.15 -14.81 2.25
CA PRO A 257 -4.86 -14.04 3.45
C PRO A 257 -5.33 -12.61 3.25
N ALA A 258 -5.76 -11.93 4.32
CA ALA A 258 -6.23 -10.54 4.25
C ALA A 258 -5.16 -9.56 3.72
N SER A 259 -3.89 -9.97 3.74
CA SER A 259 -2.74 -9.28 3.15
C SER A 259 -2.54 -9.53 1.65
N ALA A 260 -3.26 -10.48 1.06
CA ALA A 260 -3.29 -10.64 -0.39
C ALA A 260 -4.15 -9.51 -0.98
N LYS A 261 -3.56 -8.81 -1.95
CA LYS A 261 -4.26 -7.79 -2.75
C LYS A 261 -5.62 -8.35 -3.22
N PRO A 262 -6.73 -7.57 -3.18
CA PRO A 262 -8.04 -8.10 -3.52
C PRO A 262 -8.09 -8.49 -5.00
N LEU A 263 -7.87 -9.78 -5.28
CA LEU A 263 -8.21 -10.36 -6.57
C LEU A 263 -9.72 -10.28 -6.73
N THR A 264 -10.18 -9.73 -7.85
CA THR A 264 -11.60 -9.68 -8.15
C THR A 264 -12.12 -11.08 -8.49
N ALA A 265 -13.41 -11.32 -8.25
CA ALA A 265 -14.06 -12.57 -8.66
C ALA A 265 -13.80 -12.88 -10.15
N ALA A 266 -13.79 -11.86 -11.01
CA ALA A 266 -13.53 -12.02 -12.44
C ALA A 266 -12.10 -12.53 -12.75
N GLU A 267 -11.08 -12.04 -12.04
CA GLU A 267 -9.68 -12.47 -12.23
C GLU A 267 -9.47 -13.91 -11.77
N VAL A 268 -10.06 -14.27 -10.62
CA VAL A 268 -10.01 -15.64 -10.12
C VAL A 268 -10.79 -16.58 -11.03
N THR A 269 -11.97 -16.19 -11.51
CA THR A 269 -12.76 -16.98 -12.49
C THR A 269 -12.00 -17.17 -13.79
N ALA A 270 -11.30 -16.15 -14.32
CA ALA A 270 -10.50 -16.27 -15.53
C ALA A 270 -9.32 -17.25 -15.35
N ALA A 271 -8.59 -17.15 -14.23
CA ALA A 271 -7.53 -18.08 -13.88
C ALA A 271 -8.05 -19.51 -13.70
N LEU A 272 -9.17 -19.68 -13.00
CA LEU A 272 -9.84 -20.97 -12.81
C LEU A 272 -10.24 -21.61 -14.15
N LYS A 273 -10.84 -20.84 -15.07
CA LYS A 273 -11.22 -21.32 -16.40
C LYS A 273 -10.00 -21.78 -17.20
N SER A 274 -8.87 -21.08 -17.10
CA SER A 274 -7.62 -21.49 -17.75
C SER A 274 -7.00 -22.75 -17.14
N VAL A 275 -7.15 -22.98 -15.83
CA VAL A 275 -6.65 -24.19 -15.14
C VAL A 275 -7.55 -25.39 -15.41
N LEU A 276 -8.86 -25.16 -15.48
CA LEU A 276 -9.88 -26.20 -15.57
C LEU A 276 -10.32 -26.49 -17.01
N SER A 277 -9.79 -25.79 -18.02
CA SER A 277 -10.13 -26.02 -19.45
C SER A 277 -9.76 -27.42 -19.96
N GLY A 278 -9.03 -28.22 -19.18
CA GLY A 278 -8.78 -29.65 -19.44
C GLY A 278 -9.86 -30.60 -18.89
N ALA A 279 -10.81 -30.09 -18.09
CA ALA A 279 -11.98 -30.82 -17.59
C ALA A 279 -13.23 -30.18 -18.21
N SER A 280 -14.17 -30.99 -18.70
CA SER A 280 -15.43 -30.48 -19.26
C SER A 280 -16.25 -29.75 -18.19
N LEU A 281 -16.05 -28.45 -18.06
CA LEU A 281 -16.83 -27.59 -17.18
C LEU A 281 -18.11 -27.16 -17.89
N THR A 282 -19.25 -27.59 -17.37
CA THR A 282 -20.53 -27.00 -17.72
C THR A 282 -20.69 -25.72 -16.90
N VAL A 283 -20.47 -24.57 -17.53
CA VAL A 283 -20.79 -23.26 -16.93
C VAL A 283 -22.33 -23.15 -16.87
N LYS A 284 -22.87 -22.97 -15.66
CA LYS A 284 -24.26 -22.54 -15.47
C LYS A 284 -24.33 -21.03 -15.31
#